data_AF-A0A852ZHZ7-F1
#
_entry.id   AF-A0A852ZHZ7-F1
#
_cell.length_a   1.000
_cell.length_b   1.000
_cell.length_c   1.000
_cell.angle_alpha   90.00
_cell.angle_beta   90.00
_cell.angle_gamma   90.00
#
_symmetry.space_group_name_H-M   'P 1'
#
loop_
_entity.id
_entity.type
_entity.pdbx_description
1 polymer ?
#
loop_
_entity_poly.entity_id
_entity_poly.type
_entity_poly.pdbx_seq_one_letter_code
_entity_poly.pdbx_strand_id
1 'polypeptide(L)'
;MSTLSPAQLRACLSIRDLSDPAQGPHALQLVVDDLAAALGSAWDAEVRVVRSSPVVSLADNYDNLGYAADAVTREERYTRYADAGHVLRSHSSAMIPGALRQLAADADLEATATVGGSPADVLLVCPGMCYRRDSIDWQHTGTPHQLDLWRVRRDRPCTDADLTEMVGQVVEAALPGSRWRTEPKVHPYTEHGRQIDVWWQGRWVEIGECGLAAPGVLAGAGLPVPTWTGLAMGLGLDRLLMLGKGVPDIRLLRSVDPRVAGQMLDRSTYRPVSHQPPVRRDLSVVVDAGVDTSAELLGDRVRTALGADADVVETVEVPAETSYDELPEAARTRLGIAPGQRNVLVRLVVRALDRTLTDADANRLRDQVYAELHQGAVSEWATGAGR
;
A
#
# COMPACT_ATOMS: atom_id res chain seq x y z
N MET A 1 10.15 10.58 -17.18
CA MET A 1 9.01 9.69 -16.91
C MET A 1 9.24 8.34 -17.55
N SER A 2 9.86 7.43 -16.79
CA SER A 2 9.89 6.00 -17.11
C SER A 2 8.48 5.43 -16.99
N THR A 3 8.00 4.79 -18.04
CA THR A 3 6.67 4.14 -18.10
C THR A 3 6.85 2.63 -18.07
N LEU A 4 5.85 1.93 -17.54
CA LEU A 4 5.84 0.47 -17.54
C LEU A 4 5.81 -0.05 -18.98
N SER A 5 6.66 -1.04 -19.27
CA SER A 5 6.52 -1.81 -20.52
C SER A 5 5.18 -2.56 -20.54
N PRO A 6 4.64 -2.92 -21.73
CA PRO A 6 3.41 -3.69 -21.81
C PRO A 6 3.44 -5.02 -21.04
N ALA A 7 4.61 -5.66 -20.93
CA ALA A 7 4.77 -6.89 -20.15
C ALA A 7 4.68 -6.63 -18.64
N GLN A 8 5.34 -5.58 -18.15
CA GLN A 8 5.26 -5.18 -16.73
C GLN A 8 3.85 -4.75 -16.35
N LEU A 9 3.17 -3.98 -17.22
CA LEU A 9 1.78 -3.57 -16.98
C LEU A 9 0.84 -4.78 -16.90
N ARG A 10 0.95 -5.73 -17.85
CA ARG A 10 0.16 -6.98 -17.79
C ARG A 10 0.45 -7.78 -16.51
N ALA A 11 1.71 -7.89 -16.11
CA ALA A 11 2.07 -8.58 -14.88
C ALA A 11 1.41 -7.92 -13.64
N CYS A 12 1.46 -6.59 -13.54
CA CYS A 12 0.79 -5.86 -12.46
C CYS A 12 -0.72 -6.12 -12.45
N LEU A 13 -1.38 -5.99 -13.61
CA LEU A 13 -2.83 -6.14 -13.73
C LEU A 13 -3.33 -7.59 -13.59
N SER A 14 -2.42 -8.57 -13.64
CA SER A 14 -2.75 -9.99 -13.42
C SER A 14 -2.82 -10.39 -11.94
N ILE A 15 -2.38 -9.51 -11.04
CA ILE A 15 -2.40 -9.77 -9.60
C ILE A 15 -3.85 -9.70 -9.12
N ARG A 16 -4.28 -10.73 -8.39
CA ARG A 16 -5.62 -10.82 -7.80
C ARG A 16 -5.84 -9.69 -6.79
N ASP A 17 -6.92 -8.91 -6.94
CA ASP A 17 -7.41 -8.00 -5.90
C ASP A 17 -8.21 -8.82 -4.88
N LEU A 18 -7.64 -9.01 -3.69
CA LEU A 18 -8.25 -9.79 -2.62
C LEU A 18 -9.48 -9.09 -2.02
N SER A 19 -9.61 -7.77 -2.20
CA SER A 19 -10.78 -7.03 -1.76
C SER A 19 -11.98 -7.21 -2.71
N ASP A 20 -11.79 -7.72 -3.93
CA ASP A 20 -12.81 -7.82 -4.97
C ASP A 20 -13.51 -9.19 -4.98
N PRO A 21 -14.82 -9.27 -4.63
CA PRO A 21 -15.57 -10.53 -4.65
C PRO A 21 -15.63 -11.18 -6.03
N ALA A 22 -15.54 -10.41 -7.12
CA ALA A 22 -15.53 -10.94 -8.49
C ALA A 22 -14.26 -11.77 -8.78
N GLN A 23 -13.21 -11.59 -7.99
CA GLN A 23 -11.95 -12.32 -8.08
C GLN A 23 -11.86 -13.44 -7.03
N GLY A 24 -12.99 -13.81 -6.41
CA GLY A 24 -13.11 -14.91 -5.45
C GLY A 24 -13.13 -14.45 -3.99
N PRO A 25 -13.58 -15.31 -3.05
CA PRO A 25 -13.77 -14.94 -1.66
C PRO A 25 -12.44 -14.70 -0.93
N HIS A 26 -12.47 -13.74 0.00
CA HIS A 26 -11.36 -13.46 0.92
C HIS A 26 -11.84 -12.64 2.13
N ALA A 27 -11.21 -12.80 3.28
CA ALA A 27 -11.58 -12.15 4.53
C ALA A 27 -11.42 -10.62 4.53
N LEU A 28 -10.67 -10.06 3.57
CA LEU A 28 -10.61 -8.60 3.37
C LEU A 28 -11.97 -8.02 3.00
N GLN A 29 -12.79 -8.78 2.27
CA GLN A 29 -14.15 -8.37 1.89
C GLN A 29 -15.03 -8.21 3.13
N LEU A 30 -14.90 -9.14 4.10
CA LEU A 30 -15.61 -9.05 5.37
C LEU A 30 -15.21 -7.81 6.18
N VAL A 31 -13.94 -7.40 6.12
CA VAL A 31 -13.49 -6.14 6.76
C VAL A 31 -14.15 -4.93 6.11
N VAL A 32 -14.25 -4.90 4.79
CA VAL A 32 -14.96 -3.83 4.07
C VAL A 32 -16.43 -3.80 4.45
N ASP A 33 -17.09 -4.96 4.44
CA ASP A 33 -18.53 -5.09 4.73
C ASP A 33 -18.85 -4.66 6.17
N ASP A 34 -18.06 -5.11 7.15
CA ASP A 34 -18.24 -4.75 8.56
C ASP A 34 -18.10 -3.23 8.78
N LEU A 35 -17.10 -2.61 8.15
CA LEU A 35 -16.87 -1.16 8.25
C LEU A 35 -17.98 -0.36 7.56
N ALA A 36 -18.40 -0.79 6.37
CA ALA A 36 -19.49 -0.17 5.63
C ALA A 36 -20.82 -0.28 6.40
N ALA A 37 -21.13 -1.43 6.98
CA ALA A 37 -22.33 -1.67 7.78
C ALA A 37 -22.31 -0.85 9.08
N ALA A 38 -21.19 -0.83 9.80
CA ALA A 38 -21.06 -0.08 11.06
C ALA A 38 -21.27 1.42 10.85
N LEU A 39 -20.59 2.01 9.86
CA LEU A 39 -20.70 3.44 9.58
C LEU A 39 -22.03 3.80 8.92
N GLY A 40 -22.51 3.00 7.96
CA GLY A 40 -23.80 3.19 7.32
C GLY A 40 -24.94 3.18 8.33
N SER A 41 -24.94 2.21 9.26
CA SER A 41 -25.93 2.13 10.33
C SER A 41 -25.79 3.24 11.38
N ALA A 42 -24.56 3.64 11.74
CA ALA A 42 -24.34 4.70 12.73
C ALA A 42 -24.89 6.06 12.26
N TRP A 43 -24.89 6.28 10.96
CA TRP A 43 -25.24 7.58 10.37
C TRP A 43 -26.56 7.60 9.62
N ASP A 44 -27.21 6.45 9.43
CA ASP A 44 -28.33 6.29 8.51
C ASP A 44 -27.98 6.81 7.10
N ALA A 45 -26.74 6.54 6.68
CA ALA A 45 -26.19 7.04 5.42
C ALA A 45 -26.39 6.05 4.29
N GLU A 46 -26.60 6.55 3.07
CA GLU A 46 -26.59 5.70 1.89
C GLU A 46 -25.17 5.20 1.63
N VAL A 47 -24.98 3.88 1.64
CA VAL A 47 -23.68 3.26 1.39
C VAL A 47 -23.50 2.99 -0.10
N ARG A 48 -22.46 3.57 -0.70
CA ARG A 48 -22.07 3.36 -2.10
C ARG A 48 -20.70 2.72 -2.17
N VAL A 49 -20.66 1.44 -2.56
CA VAL A 49 -19.39 0.76 -2.84
C VAL A 49 -18.91 1.15 -4.25
N VAL A 50 -17.75 1.81 -4.32
CA VAL A 50 -17.15 2.26 -5.57
C VAL A 50 -15.92 1.43 -5.87
N ARG A 51 -15.89 0.85 -7.07
CA ARG A 51 -14.72 0.16 -7.62
C ARG A 51 -14.44 0.71 -9.00
N SER A 52 -13.17 0.97 -9.29
CA SER A 52 -12.72 1.39 -10.60
C SER A 52 -11.50 0.61 -11.05
N SER A 53 -11.14 0.79 -12.33
CA SER A 53 -9.89 0.28 -12.89
C SER A 53 -8.69 0.67 -12.00
N PRO A 54 -7.72 -0.23 -11.78
CA PRO A 54 -6.46 0.15 -11.14
C PRO A 54 -5.63 1.13 -11.99
N VAL A 55 -5.85 1.18 -13.31
CA VAL A 55 -5.29 2.23 -14.18
C VAL A 55 -6.21 3.44 -14.10
N VAL A 56 -5.70 4.52 -13.51
CA VAL A 56 -6.45 5.77 -13.26
C VAL A 56 -5.74 6.95 -13.93
N SER A 57 -6.46 8.05 -14.13
CA SER A 57 -5.85 9.29 -14.63
C SER A 57 -4.87 9.85 -13.60
N LEU A 58 -3.80 10.47 -14.07
CA LEU A 58 -2.85 11.20 -13.21
C LEU A 58 -3.57 12.28 -12.39
N ALA A 59 -4.57 12.91 -13.01
CA ALA A 59 -5.39 13.93 -12.38
C ALA A 59 -6.21 13.39 -11.19
N ASP A 60 -6.90 12.26 -11.34
CA ASP A 60 -7.66 11.68 -10.22
C ASP A 60 -6.76 11.08 -9.15
N ASN A 61 -5.57 10.58 -9.52
CA ASN A 61 -4.63 10.10 -8.53
C ASN A 61 -3.99 11.25 -7.72
N TYR A 62 -3.83 12.45 -8.28
CA TYR A 62 -3.10 13.53 -7.60
C TYR A 62 -3.77 14.92 -7.71
N ASP A 63 -3.97 15.45 -8.91
CA ASP A 63 -4.39 16.86 -9.10
C ASP A 63 -5.74 17.16 -8.41
N ASN A 64 -6.74 16.30 -8.62
CA ASN A 64 -8.09 16.44 -8.07
C ASN A 64 -8.15 16.17 -6.56
N LEU A 65 -7.05 15.69 -5.97
CA LEU A 65 -6.87 15.51 -4.53
C LEU A 65 -5.97 16.61 -3.93
N GLY A 66 -5.64 17.66 -4.70
CA GLY A 66 -4.90 18.82 -4.20
C GLY A 66 -3.39 18.60 -4.04
N TYR A 67 -2.83 17.49 -4.52
CA TYR A 67 -1.38 17.29 -4.47
C TYR A 67 -0.65 18.34 -5.31
N ALA A 68 0.42 18.93 -4.78
CA ALA A 68 1.26 19.86 -5.53
C ALA A 68 1.92 19.16 -6.72
N ALA A 69 2.19 19.91 -7.80
CA ALA A 69 2.80 19.36 -9.02
C ALA A 69 4.23 18.83 -8.80
N ASP A 70 4.95 19.38 -7.82
CA ASP A 70 6.28 18.99 -7.37
C ASP A 70 6.25 18.06 -6.15
N ALA A 71 5.08 17.53 -5.78
CA ALA A 71 4.98 16.62 -4.65
C ALA A 71 5.83 15.37 -4.89
N VAL A 72 6.64 15.02 -3.90
CA VAL A 72 7.52 13.84 -3.92
C VAL A 72 6.74 12.56 -4.24
N THR A 73 5.47 12.45 -3.82
CA THR A 73 4.59 11.31 -4.13
C THR A 73 4.37 11.09 -5.62
N ARG A 74 4.48 12.14 -6.46
CA ARG A 74 4.41 12.06 -7.93
C ARG A 74 5.69 11.55 -8.57
N GLU A 75 6.81 11.54 -7.85
CA GLU A 75 8.07 11.06 -8.40
C GLU A 75 7.95 9.60 -8.85
N GLU A 76 8.67 9.25 -9.92
CA GLU A 76 8.69 7.89 -10.49
C GLU A 76 9.06 6.84 -9.44
N ARG A 77 9.85 7.22 -8.42
CA ARG A 77 10.25 6.35 -7.32
C ARG A 77 9.09 5.88 -6.44
N TYR A 78 7.94 6.56 -6.47
CA TYR A 78 6.75 6.16 -5.71
C TYR A 78 5.57 5.79 -6.61
N THR A 79 5.54 6.29 -7.84
CA THR A 79 4.42 6.11 -8.79
C THR A 79 4.79 5.20 -9.96
N ARG A 80 3.89 4.27 -10.30
CA ARG A 80 4.02 3.42 -11.49
C ARG A 80 3.20 3.98 -12.66
N TYR A 81 3.87 4.66 -13.59
CA TYR A 81 3.24 5.26 -14.77
C TYR A 81 2.90 4.21 -15.83
N ALA A 82 1.64 4.13 -16.23
CA ALA A 82 1.19 3.28 -17.34
C ALA A 82 1.44 3.97 -18.68
N ASP A 83 1.20 5.28 -18.75
CA ASP A 83 1.55 6.15 -19.86
C ASP A 83 1.73 7.61 -19.37
N ALA A 84 1.75 8.59 -20.27
CA ALA A 84 1.94 10.00 -19.92
C ALA A 84 0.78 10.62 -19.10
N GLY A 85 -0.45 10.09 -19.23
CA GLY A 85 -1.65 10.58 -18.56
C GLY A 85 -2.22 9.62 -17.51
N HIS A 86 -1.71 8.40 -17.41
CA HIS A 86 -2.25 7.36 -16.54
C HIS A 86 -1.20 6.70 -15.66
N VAL A 87 -1.64 6.31 -14.46
CA VAL A 87 -0.85 5.59 -13.47
C VAL A 87 -1.60 4.35 -13.01
N LEU A 88 -0.86 3.36 -12.52
CA LEU A 88 -1.45 2.41 -11.58
C LEU A 88 -1.67 3.13 -10.26
N ARG A 89 -2.90 3.12 -9.74
CA ARG A 89 -3.28 3.90 -8.56
C ARG A 89 -2.34 3.63 -7.38
N SER A 90 -1.78 4.67 -6.80
CA SER A 90 -0.84 4.55 -5.67
C SER A 90 -1.52 4.48 -4.31
N HIS A 91 -2.79 4.90 -4.24
CA HIS A 91 -3.65 4.86 -3.07
C HIS A 91 -5.14 4.73 -3.48
N SER A 92 -6.00 4.24 -2.59
CA SER A 92 -7.44 4.08 -2.91
C SER A 92 -8.17 5.41 -3.08
N SER A 93 -7.65 6.51 -2.52
CA SER A 93 -8.25 7.84 -2.66
C SER A 93 -8.32 8.32 -4.11
N ALA A 94 -7.55 7.72 -5.02
CA ALA A 94 -7.63 7.99 -6.46
C ALA A 94 -9.02 7.67 -7.06
N MET A 95 -9.86 6.89 -6.37
CA MET A 95 -11.24 6.62 -6.76
C MET A 95 -12.22 7.73 -6.36
N ILE A 96 -11.84 8.56 -5.38
CA ILE A 96 -12.72 9.55 -4.75
C ILE A 96 -13.13 10.66 -5.71
N PRO A 97 -12.24 11.30 -6.49
CA PRO A 97 -12.66 12.36 -7.41
C PRO A 97 -13.74 11.91 -8.39
N GLY A 98 -13.62 10.70 -8.95
CA GLY A 98 -14.63 10.10 -9.82
C GLY A 98 -15.94 9.84 -9.08
N ALA A 99 -15.88 9.30 -7.87
CA ALA A 99 -17.05 9.04 -7.03
C ALA A 99 -17.80 10.34 -6.65
N LEU A 100 -17.07 11.40 -6.31
CA LEU A 100 -17.64 12.71 -5.99
C LEU A 100 -18.31 13.35 -7.21
N ARG A 101 -17.70 13.25 -8.40
CA ARG A 101 -18.34 13.73 -9.64
C ARG A 101 -19.63 12.99 -9.96
N GLN A 102 -19.67 11.67 -9.72
CA GLN A 102 -20.90 10.90 -9.87
C GLN A 102 -21.97 11.35 -8.86
N LEU A 103 -21.59 11.55 -7.60
CA LEU A 103 -22.51 12.06 -6.57
C LEU A 103 -23.06 13.45 -6.94
N ALA A 104 -22.22 14.35 -7.47
CA ALA A 104 -22.66 15.65 -7.95
C ALA A 104 -23.67 15.54 -9.09
N ALA A 105 -23.39 14.67 -10.08
CA ALA A 105 -24.29 14.44 -11.20
C ALA A 105 -25.65 13.87 -10.75
N ASP A 106 -25.65 12.94 -9.80
CA ASP A 106 -26.88 12.39 -9.23
C ASP A 106 -27.70 13.47 -8.50
N ALA A 107 -27.03 14.31 -7.69
CA ALA A 107 -27.67 15.40 -6.97
C ALA A 107 -28.29 16.45 -7.91
N ASP A 108 -27.63 16.74 -9.04
CA ASP A 108 -28.14 17.66 -10.06
C ASP A 108 -29.38 17.10 -10.79
N LEU A 109 -29.34 15.82 -11.17
CA LEU A 109 -30.49 15.14 -11.78
C LEU A 109 -31.71 15.17 -10.87
N GLU A 110 -31.52 14.94 -9.58
CA GLU A 110 -32.60 14.93 -8.59
C GLU A 110 -33.12 16.33 -8.27
N ALA A 111 -32.28 17.36 -8.24
CA ALA A 111 -32.72 18.75 -8.10
C ALA A 111 -33.70 19.18 -9.20
N THR A 112 -33.63 18.52 -10.36
CA THR A 112 -34.57 18.72 -11.48
C THR A 112 -35.78 17.78 -11.48
N ALA A 113 -35.78 16.74 -10.64
CA ALA A 113 -36.87 15.77 -10.51
C ALA A 113 -37.98 16.28 -9.57
N THR A 114 -39.25 16.01 -9.91
CA THR A 114 -40.42 16.49 -9.15
C THR A 114 -40.79 15.60 -7.96
N VAL A 115 -40.18 14.42 -7.84
CA VAL A 115 -40.45 13.41 -6.80
C VAL A 115 -39.15 12.65 -6.48
N GLY A 116 -38.67 12.76 -5.24
CA GLY A 116 -37.48 12.05 -4.74
C GLY A 116 -36.61 12.95 -3.87
N GLY A 117 -36.29 12.54 -2.64
CA GLY A 117 -35.35 13.25 -1.78
C GLY A 117 -33.94 12.71 -2.03
N SER A 118 -32.98 13.58 -2.30
CA SER A 118 -31.57 13.20 -2.44
C SER A 118 -31.02 12.64 -1.14
N PRO A 119 -30.12 11.63 -1.16
CA PRO A 119 -29.42 11.22 0.04
C PRO A 119 -28.61 12.40 0.56
N ALA A 120 -29.08 13.01 1.65
CA ALA A 120 -28.39 14.10 2.32
C ALA A 120 -27.06 13.66 2.96
N ASP A 121 -26.82 12.35 3.04
CA ASP A 121 -25.66 11.74 3.68
C ASP A 121 -25.29 10.43 2.96
N VAL A 122 -24.09 10.40 2.37
CA VAL A 122 -23.59 9.28 1.57
C VAL A 122 -22.24 8.83 2.14
N LEU A 123 -22.10 7.52 2.35
CA LEU A 123 -20.82 6.89 2.63
C LEU A 123 -20.28 6.23 1.36
N LEU A 124 -19.24 6.83 0.78
CA LEU A 124 -18.46 6.22 -0.29
C LEU A 124 -17.48 5.22 0.32
N VAL A 125 -17.54 3.98 -0.16
CA VAL A 125 -16.70 2.85 0.26
C VAL A 125 -15.87 2.42 -0.93
N CYS A 126 -14.58 2.74 -0.92
CA CYS A 126 -13.67 2.60 -2.06
C CYS A 126 -12.55 1.59 -1.75
N PRO A 127 -12.84 0.28 -1.70
CA PRO A 127 -11.83 -0.75 -1.51
C PRO A 127 -11.05 -1.01 -2.81
N GLY A 128 -9.75 -1.24 -2.70
CA GLY A 128 -8.99 -1.73 -3.86
C GLY A 128 -7.52 -1.95 -3.61
N MET A 129 -6.92 -2.78 -4.45
CA MET A 129 -5.48 -2.97 -4.50
C MET A 129 -4.78 -1.75 -5.13
N CYS A 130 -3.73 -1.26 -4.50
CA CYS A 130 -2.89 -0.15 -4.95
C CYS A 130 -1.54 -0.67 -5.42
N TYR A 131 -0.77 0.17 -6.09
CA TYR A 131 0.55 -0.17 -6.64
C TYR A 131 1.55 0.89 -6.22
N ARG A 132 2.48 0.50 -5.36
CA ARG A 132 3.52 1.41 -4.86
C ARG A 132 4.87 0.71 -4.81
N ARG A 133 5.94 1.47 -4.89
CA ARG A 133 7.28 0.98 -4.50
C ARG A 133 7.31 1.01 -2.98
N ASP A 134 7.69 -0.10 -2.38
CA ASP A 134 7.59 -0.30 -0.93
C ASP A 134 8.69 -1.22 -0.43
N SER A 135 9.02 -1.11 0.85
CA SER A 135 9.96 -2.02 1.50
C SER A 135 9.46 -3.47 1.41
N ILE A 136 10.37 -4.44 1.57
CA ILE A 136 9.99 -5.85 1.74
C ILE A 136 10.19 -6.16 3.22
N ASP A 137 9.07 -6.28 3.93
CA ASP A 137 9.03 -6.73 5.33
C ASP A 137 7.68 -7.41 5.63
N TRP A 138 7.44 -7.68 6.91
CA TRP A 138 6.26 -8.42 7.37
C TRP A 138 4.92 -7.69 7.12
N GLN A 139 4.87 -6.37 6.94
CA GLN A 139 3.64 -5.59 6.66
C GLN A 139 3.60 -4.96 5.27
N HIS A 140 4.72 -4.89 4.56
CA HIS A 140 4.83 -4.12 3.33
C HIS A 140 4.91 -5.00 2.10
N THR A 141 4.19 -4.57 1.06
CA THR A 141 4.14 -5.22 -0.24
C THR A 141 4.00 -4.16 -1.31
N GLY A 142 4.44 -4.45 -2.54
CA GLY A 142 4.28 -3.53 -3.66
C GLY A 142 2.83 -3.41 -4.16
N THR A 143 1.93 -4.28 -3.66
CA THR A 143 0.50 -4.32 -4.04
C THR A 143 -0.45 -4.43 -2.83
N PRO A 144 -0.45 -3.44 -1.92
CA PRO A 144 -1.32 -3.46 -0.75
C PRO A 144 -2.77 -3.17 -1.16
N HIS A 145 -3.72 -3.64 -0.39
CA HIS A 145 -5.12 -3.24 -0.41
C HIS A 145 -5.33 -2.08 0.56
N GLN A 146 -5.99 -1.05 0.06
CA GLN A 146 -6.47 0.06 0.87
C GLN A 146 -7.99 0.15 0.80
N LEU A 147 -8.54 0.89 1.74
CA LEU A 147 -9.96 1.21 1.80
C LEU A 147 -10.11 2.70 2.11
N ASP A 148 -10.65 3.45 1.16
CA ASP A 148 -11.12 4.81 1.42
C ASP A 148 -12.59 4.78 1.85
N LEU A 149 -12.88 5.43 2.98
CA LEU A 149 -14.21 5.67 3.52
C LEU A 149 -14.44 7.17 3.56
N TRP A 150 -15.36 7.67 2.73
CA TRP A 150 -15.67 9.10 2.67
C TRP A 150 -17.14 9.32 2.95
N ARG A 151 -17.44 9.99 4.07
CA ARG A 151 -18.80 10.45 4.35
C ARG A 151 -18.96 11.83 3.73
N VAL A 152 -19.91 11.98 2.82
CA VAL A 152 -20.20 13.23 2.12
C VAL A 152 -21.65 13.58 2.42
N ARG A 153 -21.87 14.75 3.02
CA ARG A 153 -23.19 15.19 3.44
C ARG A 153 -23.51 16.60 3.00
N ARG A 154 -24.80 16.86 2.86
CA ARG A 154 -25.37 18.15 2.46
C ARG A 154 -26.05 18.83 3.64
N ASP A 155 -26.04 20.16 3.65
CA ASP A 155 -26.81 21.06 4.54
C ASP A 155 -26.46 20.96 6.05
N ARG A 156 -25.50 20.12 6.42
CA ARG A 156 -24.94 20.02 7.77
C ARG A 156 -23.42 19.89 7.70
N PRO A 157 -22.65 20.67 8.49
CA PRO A 157 -21.20 20.53 8.51
C PRO A 157 -20.75 19.26 9.24
N CYS A 158 -19.78 18.55 8.67
CA CYS A 158 -18.94 17.60 9.38
C CYS A 158 -17.97 18.32 10.32
N THR A 159 -17.76 17.77 11.51
CA THR A 159 -16.93 18.37 12.56
C THR A 159 -15.82 17.42 13.03
N ASP A 160 -14.86 17.94 13.80
CA ASP A 160 -13.85 17.14 14.50
C ASP A 160 -14.46 16.08 15.43
N ALA A 161 -15.68 16.31 15.94
CA ALA A 161 -16.40 15.33 16.74
C ALA A 161 -16.90 14.16 15.88
N ASP A 162 -17.49 14.45 14.70
CA ASP A 162 -17.88 13.40 13.74
C ASP A 162 -16.65 12.59 13.28
N LEU A 163 -15.51 13.25 13.05
CA LEU A 163 -14.26 12.58 12.68
C LEU A 163 -13.77 11.63 13.80
N THR A 164 -13.81 12.09 15.05
CA THR A 164 -13.41 11.30 16.22
C THR A 164 -14.34 10.10 16.44
N GLU A 165 -15.65 10.29 16.22
CA GLU A 165 -16.64 9.22 16.23
C GLU A 165 -16.35 8.18 15.14
N MET A 166 -16.08 8.63 13.90
CA MET A 166 -15.73 7.77 12.78
C MET A 166 -14.53 6.87 13.10
N VAL A 167 -13.46 7.44 13.67
CA VAL A 167 -12.29 6.67 14.11
C VAL A 167 -12.68 5.60 15.14
N GLY A 168 -13.48 5.97 16.14
CA GLY A 168 -13.95 5.04 17.16
C GLY A 168 -14.75 3.87 16.58
N GLN A 169 -15.70 4.17 15.67
CA GLN A 169 -16.53 3.15 15.00
C GLN A 169 -15.68 2.21 14.15
N VAL A 170 -14.72 2.74 13.39
CA VAL A 170 -13.82 1.95 12.54
C VAL A 170 -12.93 1.03 13.38
N VAL A 171 -12.34 1.55 14.46
CA VAL A 171 -11.49 0.73 15.35
C VAL A 171 -12.33 -0.35 16.03
N GLU A 172 -13.52 -0.05 16.53
CA GLU A 172 -14.36 -1.05 17.20
C GLU A 172 -14.84 -2.13 16.22
N ALA A 173 -15.22 -1.77 14.99
CA ALA A 173 -15.65 -2.74 13.99
C ALA A 173 -14.50 -3.59 13.43
N ALA A 174 -13.31 -3.00 13.22
CA ALA A 174 -12.17 -3.74 12.66
C ALA A 174 -11.36 -4.49 13.72
N LEU A 175 -11.20 -3.92 14.91
CA LEU A 175 -10.29 -4.36 15.96
C LEU A 175 -10.93 -4.20 17.36
N PRO A 176 -12.04 -4.92 17.66
CA PRO A 176 -12.85 -4.71 18.86
C PRO A 176 -12.04 -4.65 20.16
N GLY A 177 -12.31 -3.65 21.00
CA GLY A 177 -11.63 -3.47 22.29
C GLY A 177 -10.18 -2.99 22.23
N SER A 178 -9.65 -2.68 21.04
CA SER A 178 -8.29 -2.15 20.90
C SER A 178 -8.21 -0.69 21.35
N ARG A 179 -7.12 -0.33 22.04
CA ARG A 179 -6.83 1.09 22.34
C ARG A 179 -6.35 1.78 21.08
N TRP A 180 -6.77 3.01 20.86
CA TRP A 180 -6.34 3.83 19.74
C TRP A 180 -5.97 5.24 20.17
N ARG A 181 -5.21 5.93 19.32
CA ARG A 181 -4.86 7.35 19.45
C ARG A 181 -4.79 7.99 18.07
N THR A 182 -4.82 9.32 18.04
CA THR A 182 -4.59 10.09 16.82
C THR A 182 -3.47 11.10 16.99
N GLU A 183 -2.68 11.31 15.95
CA GLU A 183 -1.65 12.34 15.90
C GLU A 183 -1.91 13.29 14.71
N PRO A 184 -1.78 14.61 14.85
CA PRO A 184 -1.98 15.53 13.73
C PRO A 184 -1.09 15.21 12.53
N LYS A 185 -1.68 15.24 11.33
CA LYS A 185 -1.01 14.92 10.07
C LYS A 185 -1.57 15.79 8.94
N VAL A 186 -0.71 16.24 8.04
CA VAL A 186 -1.12 17.10 6.92
C VAL A 186 -1.28 16.24 5.66
N HIS A 187 -2.45 16.33 5.03
CA HIS A 187 -2.71 15.71 3.72
C HIS A 187 -3.25 16.76 2.75
N PRO A 188 -2.98 16.62 1.43
CA PRO A 188 -3.46 17.59 0.44
C PRO A 188 -4.99 17.63 0.28
N TYR A 189 -5.67 16.52 0.57
CA TYR A 189 -7.12 16.35 0.38
C TYR A 189 -7.93 16.43 1.68
N THR A 190 -7.30 16.77 2.81
CA THR A 190 -8.02 16.94 4.09
C THR A 190 -7.60 18.18 4.85
N GLU A 191 -8.54 18.78 5.58
CA GLU A 191 -8.25 19.69 6.68
C GLU A 191 -8.30 18.92 8.02
N HIS A 192 -7.62 19.44 9.05
CA HIS A 192 -7.58 18.80 10.38
C HIS A 192 -7.14 17.33 10.33
N GLY A 193 -6.21 17.00 9.43
CA GLY A 193 -5.77 15.63 9.18
C GLY A 193 -5.12 14.99 10.42
N ARG A 194 -5.27 13.68 10.53
CA ARG A 194 -4.85 12.85 11.67
C ARG A 194 -4.40 11.49 11.19
N GLN A 195 -3.27 11.03 11.69
CA GLN A 195 -2.87 9.63 11.66
C GLN A 195 -3.61 8.86 12.75
N ILE A 196 -3.99 7.61 12.49
CA ILE A 196 -4.69 6.72 13.42
C ILE A 196 -3.76 5.56 13.79
N ASP A 197 -3.43 5.44 15.08
CA ASP A 197 -2.65 4.32 15.61
C ASP A 197 -3.49 3.46 16.54
N VAL A 198 -3.27 2.14 16.50
CA VAL A 198 -3.84 1.17 17.45
C VAL A 198 -2.74 0.50 18.26
N TRP A 199 -3.04 0.19 19.54
CA TRP A 199 -2.12 -0.52 20.41
C TRP A 199 -2.21 -2.02 20.15
N TRP A 200 -1.11 -2.60 19.66
CA TRP A 200 -1.05 -4.01 19.31
C TRP A 200 0.29 -4.61 19.75
N GLN A 201 0.23 -5.67 20.56
CA GLN A 201 1.40 -6.41 21.05
C GLN A 201 2.52 -5.53 21.65
N GLY A 202 2.15 -4.53 22.45
CA GLY A 202 3.12 -3.70 23.18
C GLY A 202 3.70 -2.53 22.38
N ARG A 203 3.16 -2.23 21.19
CA ARG A 203 3.54 -1.07 20.38
C ARG A 203 2.34 -0.40 19.73
N TRP A 204 2.50 0.86 19.32
CA TRP A 204 1.57 1.56 18.44
C TRP A 204 1.81 1.16 16.99
N VAL A 205 0.75 0.86 16.27
CA VAL A 205 0.77 0.52 14.85
C VAL A 205 -0.21 1.42 14.12
N GLU A 206 0.29 2.18 13.15
CA GLU A 206 -0.55 3.01 12.26
C GLU A 206 -1.47 2.13 11.42
N ILE A 207 -2.77 2.43 11.36
CA ILE A 207 -3.75 1.69 10.54
C ILE A 207 -4.34 2.53 9.40
N GLY A 208 -4.14 3.84 9.42
CA GLY A 208 -4.63 4.74 8.39
C GLY A 208 -4.58 6.19 8.81
N GLU A 209 -5.13 7.04 7.95
CA GLU A 209 -5.13 8.49 8.10
C GLU A 209 -6.53 9.03 7.78
N CYS A 210 -6.94 10.12 8.42
CA CYS A 210 -8.27 10.70 8.25
C CYS A 210 -8.27 12.22 8.42
N GLY A 211 -9.33 12.89 7.99
CA GLY A 211 -9.53 14.33 8.21
C GLY A 211 -10.90 14.79 7.74
N LEU A 212 -11.16 16.09 7.86
CA LEU A 212 -12.29 16.73 7.19
C LEU A 212 -11.95 16.81 5.69
N ALA A 213 -12.88 16.43 4.81
CA ALA A 213 -12.65 16.51 3.37
C ALA A 213 -12.36 17.96 2.96
N ALA A 214 -11.25 18.18 2.24
CA ALA A 214 -10.82 19.53 1.88
C ALA A 214 -11.88 20.21 0.97
N PRO A 215 -12.25 21.47 1.22
CA PRO A 215 -13.24 22.20 0.42
C PRO A 215 -12.92 22.22 -1.08
N GLY A 216 -11.64 22.35 -1.43
CA GLY A 216 -11.18 22.36 -2.83
C GLY A 216 -11.45 21.05 -3.57
N VAL A 217 -11.39 19.91 -2.88
CA VAL A 217 -11.66 18.58 -3.47
C VAL A 217 -13.16 18.43 -3.76
N LEU A 218 -14.02 18.81 -2.81
CA LEU A 218 -15.48 18.76 -3.00
C LEU A 218 -15.92 19.74 -4.11
N ALA A 219 -15.48 20.99 -4.03
CA ALA A 219 -15.83 22.01 -5.02
C ALA A 219 -15.33 21.65 -6.42
N GLY A 220 -14.11 21.12 -6.53
CA GLY A 220 -13.52 20.66 -7.79
C GLY A 220 -14.29 19.49 -8.44
N ALA A 221 -15.06 18.73 -7.65
CA ALA A 221 -15.92 17.65 -8.14
C ALA A 221 -17.36 18.09 -8.45
N GLY A 222 -17.70 19.38 -8.27
CA GLY A 222 -19.05 19.91 -8.50
C GLY A 222 -19.95 19.91 -7.27
N LEU A 223 -19.40 19.67 -6.07
CA LEU A 223 -20.13 19.72 -4.80
C LEU A 223 -19.81 21.04 -4.07
N PRO A 224 -20.65 22.09 -4.20
CA PRO A 224 -20.34 23.42 -3.68
C PRO A 224 -20.28 23.46 -2.14
N VAL A 225 -19.28 24.15 -1.60
CA VAL A 225 -19.09 24.42 -0.16
C VAL A 225 -19.64 25.82 0.16
N PRO A 226 -20.34 26.08 1.29
CA PRO A 226 -20.49 25.23 2.47
C PRO A 226 -21.68 24.26 2.43
N THR A 227 -22.39 24.15 1.31
CA THR A 227 -23.55 23.26 1.18
C THR A 227 -23.17 21.80 1.39
N TRP A 228 -22.05 21.37 0.80
CA TRP A 228 -21.49 20.04 0.97
C TRP A 228 -20.27 20.07 1.89
N THR A 229 -20.19 19.09 2.78
CA THR A 229 -19.02 18.84 3.63
C THR A 229 -18.76 17.34 3.72
N GLY A 230 -17.59 16.94 4.23
CA GLY A 230 -17.31 15.51 4.35
C GLY A 230 -16.23 15.15 5.35
N LEU A 231 -16.15 13.87 5.64
CA LEU A 231 -15.04 13.21 6.31
C LEU A 231 -14.32 12.34 5.29
N ALA A 232 -13.00 12.26 5.39
CA ALA A 232 -12.15 11.42 4.57
C ALA A 232 -11.34 10.50 5.47
N MET A 233 -11.24 9.22 5.12
CA MET A 233 -10.41 8.26 5.83
C MET A 233 -9.84 7.22 4.85
N GLY A 234 -8.53 7.06 4.84
CA GLY A 234 -7.83 6.00 4.10
C GLY A 234 -7.22 4.99 5.05
N LEU A 235 -7.54 3.71 4.88
CA LEU A 235 -7.13 2.62 5.77
C LEU A 235 -6.26 1.60 5.04
N GLY A 236 -5.26 1.06 5.73
CA GLY A 236 -4.52 -0.11 5.28
C GLY A 236 -5.33 -1.39 5.50
N LEU A 237 -6.00 -1.87 4.46
CA LEU A 237 -6.97 -2.98 4.58
C LEU A 237 -6.28 -4.30 4.94
N ASP A 238 -5.13 -4.62 4.33
CA ASP A 238 -4.33 -5.80 4.72
C ASP A 238 -3.95 -5.73 6.19
N ARG A 239 -3.52 -4.54 6.64
CA ARG A 239 -3.06 -4.31 8.00
C ARG A 239 -4.18 -4.52 9.01
N LEU A 240 -5.38 -3.99 8.76
CA LEU A 240 -6.54 -4.23 9.62
C LEU A 240 -6.83 -5.73 9.76
N LEU A 241 -6.85 -6.47 8.65
CA LEU A 241 -7.07 -7.91 8.67
C LEU A 241 -5.97 -8.65 9.44
N MET A 242 -4.71 -8.30 9.18
CA MET A 242 -3.56 -8.92 9.85
C MET A 242 -3.58 -8.69 11.36
N LEU A 243 -3.84 -7.46 11.82
CA LEU A 243 -3.90 -7.14 13.24
C LEU A 243 -5.06 -7.86 13.92
N GLY A 244 -6.24 -7.89 13.29
CA GLY A 244 -7.43 -8.53 13.84
C GLY A 244 -7.32 -10.06 13.91
N LYS A 245 -6.70 -10.69 12.90
CA LYS A 245 -6.48 -12.13 12.89
C LYS A 245 -5.17 -12.57 13.57
N GLY A 246 -4.24 -11.65 13.81
CA GLY A 246 -2.88 -12.01 14.27
C GLY A 246 -2.05 -12.70 13.19
N VAL A 247 -2.22 -12.33 11.92
CA VAL A 247 -1.40 -12.85 10.82
C VAL A 247 -0.01 -12.23 10.89
N PRO A 248 1.07 -13.03 11.00
CA PRO A 248 2.42 -12.53 11.30
C PRO A 248 3.15 -11.97 10.07
N ASP A 249 2.66 -12.23 8.87
CA ASP A 249 3.34 -11.92 7.61
C ASP A 249 2.32 -11.66 6.50
N ILE A 250 2.41 -10.50 5.85
CA ILE A 250 1.48 -10.08 4.78
C ILE A 250 1.43 -11.06 3.61
N ARG A 251 2.52 -11.78 3.31
CA ARG A 251 2.59 -12.76 2.22
C ARG A 251 1.60 -13.92 2.44
N LEU A 252 1.22 -14.20 3.69
CA LEU A 252 0.24 -15.24 4.01
C LEU A 252 -1.16 -14.91 3.50
N LEU A 253 -1.51 -13.63 3.32
CA LEU A 253 -2.81 -13.24 2.77
C LEU A 253 -3.02 -13.73 1.33
N ARG A 254 -1.93 -13.92 0.58
CA ARG A 254 -1.95 -14.41 -0.81
C ARG A 254 -1.53 -15.87 -0.93
N SER A 255 -1.31 -16.57 0.18
CA SER A 255 -0.83 -17.94 0.15
C SER A 255 -1.83 -18.87 -0.56
N VAL A 256 -1.31 -19.70 -1.45
CA VAL A 256 -2.08 -20.75 -2.14
C VAL A 256 -2.09 -22.08 -1.38
N ASP A 257 -1.36 -22.18 -0.25
CA ASP A 257 -1.41 -23.36 0.61
C ASP A 257 -2.83 -23.51 1.16
N PRO A 258 -3.54 -24.62 0.91
CA PRO A 258 -4.92 -24.81 1.38
C PRO A 258 -5.10 -24.61 2.89
N ARG A 259 -4.07 -24.91 3.70
CA ARG A 259 -4.09 -24.74 5.16
C ARG A 259 -4.06 -23.28 5.58
N VAL A 260 -3.51 -22.39 4.74
CA VAL A 260 -3.48 -20.93 4.96
C VAL A 260 -4.66 -20.28 4.25
N ALA A 261 -4.86 -20.57 2.97
CA ALA A 261 -5.94 -20.02 2.15
C ALA A 261 -7.32 -20.24 2.76
N GLY A 262 -7.59 -21.43 3.32
CA GLY A 262 -8.85 -21.73 3.99
C GLY A 262 -9.11 -20.86 5.22
N GLN A 263 -8.06 -20.38 5.89
CA GLN A 263 -8.18 -19.46 7.04
C GLN A 263 -8.43 -18.01 6.60
N MET A 264 -8.28 -17.69 5.31
CA MET A 264 -8.55 -16.36 4.74
C MET A 264 -9.98 -16.22 4.22
N LEU A 265 -10.91 -17.06 4.68
CA LEU A 265 -12.33 -17.00 4.32
C LEU A 265 -13.20 -16.44 5.46
N ASP A 266 -12.62 -16.23 6.65
CA ASP A 266 -13.31 -15.68 7.82
C ASP A 266 -12.39 -14.72 8.60
N ARG A 267 -12.92 -14.14 9.68
CA ARG A 267 -12.20 -13.22 10.58
C ARG A 267 -11.62 -13.89 11.83
N SER A 268 -11.65 -15.21 11.93
CA SER A 268 -11.14 -15.94 13.09
C SER A 268 -9.63 -15.78 13.26
N THR A 269 -9.12 -15.92 14.49
CA THR A 269 -7.68 -15.82 14.76
C THR A 269 -6.90 -16.82 13.91
N TYR A 270 -5.85 -16.33 13.27
CA TYR A 270 -4.95 -17.12 12.45
C TYR A 270 -4.26 -18.20 13.29
N ARG A 271 -4.30 -19.43 12.79
CA ARG A 271 -3.62 -20.59 13.36
C ARG A 271 -2.34 -20.83 12.56
N PRO A 272 -1.16 -20.66 13.18
CA PRO A 272 0.11 -20.86 12.49
C PRO A 272 0.20 -22.25 11.86
N VAL A 273 0.53 -22.27 10.57
CA VAL A 273 1.04 -23.48 9.90
C VAL A 273 2.55 -23.58 10.15
N SER A 274 3.14 -24.78 10.03
CA SER A 274 4.58 -24.98 10.22
C SER A 274 5.38 -23.99 9.36
N HIS A 275 6.20 -23.17 10.02
CA HIS A 275 7.07 -22.21 9.35
C HIS A 275 8.27 -22.92 8.75
N GLN A 276 8.58 -22.61 7.48
CA GLN A 276 9.82 -23.06 6.85
C GLN A 276 11.01 -22.28 7.41
N PRO A 277 12.20 -22.89 7.55
CA PRO A 277 13.36 -22.18 8.06
C PRO A 277 13.76 -21.04 7.09
N PRO A 278 14.06 -19.82 7.59
CA PRO A 278 14.60 -18.76 6.75
C PRO A 278 16.04 -19.06 6.36
N VAL A 279 16.46 -18.54 5.21
CA VAL A 279 17.85 -18.50 4.79
C VAL A 279 18.27 -17.04 4.61
N ARG A 280 19.32 -16.62 5.32
CA ARG A 280 19.87 -15.26 5.24
C ARG A 280 21.07 -15.22 4.30
N ARG A 281 21.15 -14.18 3.48
CA ARG A 281 22.31 -13.84 2.64
C ARG A 281 22.62 -12.36 2.79
N ASP A 282 23.86 -12.06 3.16
CA ASP A 282 24.38 -10.70 3.15
C ASP A 282 25.14 -10.49 1.83
N LEU A 283 24.87 -9.38 1.17
CA LEU A 283 25.45 -8.99 -0.12
C LEU A 283 26.18 -7.66 0.05
N SER A 284 27.45 -7.62 -0.33
CA SER A 284 28.19 -6.36 -0.49
C SER A 284 27.99 -5.86 -1.92
N VAL A 285 27.08 -4.91 -2.12
CA VAL A 285 26.82 -4.35 -3.46
C VAL A 285 27.52 -3.00 -3.60
N VAL A 286 28.28 -2.82 -4.68
CA VAL A 286 28.89 -1.55 -5.02
C VAL A 286 27.90 -0.77 -5.86
N VAL A 287 27.65 0.48 -5.49
CA VAL A 287 26.76 1.39 -6.23
C VAL A 287 27.43 2.75 -6.40
N ASP A 288 27.07 3.47 -7.46
CA ASP A 288 27.50 4.86 -7.63
C ASP A 288 26.86 5.78 -6.59
N ALA A 289 27.52 6.90 -6.24
CA ALA A 289 27.05 7.81 -5.19
C ALA A 289 25.62 8.36 -5.42
N GLY A 290 25.17 8.47 -6.67
CA GLY A 290 23.84 8.98 -7.02
C GLY A 290 22.72 7.94 -6.96
N VAL A 291 23.02 6.67 -6.70
CA VAL A 291 21.99 5.62 -6.63
C VAL A 291 21.23 5.70 -5.32
N ASP A 292 19.91 5.83 -5.39
CA ASP A 292 19.02 5.74 -4.25
C ASP A 292 18.95 4.30 -3.72
N THR A 293 19.24 4.13 -2.44
CA THR A 293 19.29 2.85 -1.71
C THR A 293 18.24 2.77 -0.61
N SER A 294 17.21 3.62 -0.69
CA SER A 294 16.01 3.51 0.14
C SER A 294 15.40 2.12 0.06
N ALA A 295 14.79 1.68 1.17
CA ALA A 295 14.22 0.35 1.29
C ALA A 295 13.11 0.11 0.24
N GLU A 296 12.38 1.15 -0.12
CA GLU A 296 11.30 1.13 -1.12
C GLU A 296 11.83 0.86 -2.52
N LEU A 297 12.88 1.57 -2.93
CA LEU A 297 13.45 1.41 -4.26
C LEU A 297 14.24 0.10 -4.38
N LEU A 298 14.99 -0.27 -3.33
CA LEU A 298 15.66 -1.57 -3.28
C LEU A 298 14.65 -2.71 -3.29
N GLY A 299 13.57 -2.62 -2.52
CA GLY A 299 12.50 -3.61 -2.52
C GLY A 299 11.88 -3.78 -3.92
N ASP A 300 11.64 -2.68 -4.64
CA ASP A 300 11.12 -2.73 -6.02
C ASP A 300 12.09 -3.40 -7.00
N ARG A 301 13.39 -3.07 -6.91
CA ARG A 301 14.44 -3.70 -7.75
C ARG A 301 14.57 -5.20 -7.45
N VAL A 302 14.54 -5.60 -6.18
CA VAL A 302 14.57 -7.01 -5.77
C VAL A 302 13.36 -7.77 -6.32
N ARG A 303 12.14 -7.21 -6.21
CA ARG A 303 10.94 -7.84 -6.80
C ARG A 303 11.05 -7.97 -8.32
N THR A 304 11.56 -6.95 -8.98
CA THR A 304 11.75 -6.95 -10.43
C THR A 304 12.76 -8.02 -10.86
N ALA A 305 13.89 -8.13 -10.15
CA ALA A 305 14.93 -9.12 -10.42
C ALA A 305 14.44 -10.56 -10.26
N LEU A 306 13.63 -10.83 -9.23
CA LEU A 306 13.18 -12.18 -8.89
C LEU A 306 11.91 -12.59 -9.63
N GLY A 307 11.10 -11.64 -10.10
CA GLY A 307 9.86 -11.92 -10.82
C GLY A 307 8.93 -12.84 -10.04
N ALA A 308 8.66 -14.04 -10.59
CA ALA A 308 7.79 -15.03 -9.95
C ALA A 308 8.34 -15.57 -8.62
N ASP A 309 9.66 -15.49 -8.39
CA ASP A 309 10.26 -15.92 -7.13
C ASP A 309 10.19 -14.81 -6.05
N ALA A 310 9.67 -13.60 -6.33
CA ALA A 310 9.70 -12.48 -5.39
C ALA A 310 8.96 -12.77 -4.06
N ASP A 311 7.92 -13.61 -4.09
CA ASP A 311 7.13 -13.96 -2.89
C ASP A 311 7.93 -14.77 -1.85
N VAL A 312 9.07 -15.36 -2.24
CA VAL A 312 9.93 -16.07 -1.28
C VAL A 312 10.80 -15.12 -0.47
N VAL A 313 10.90 -13.84 -0.84
CA VAL A 313 11.65 -12.84 -0.08
C VAL A 313 10.84 -12.41 1.12
N GLU A 314 11.40 -12.62 2.31
CA GLU A 314 10.79 -12.27 3.58
C GLU A 314 11.16 -10.86 4.01
N THR A 315 12.45 -10.51 3.93
CA THR A 315 12.92 -9.16 4.22
C THR A 315 14.07 -8.75 3.31
N VAL A 316 14.15 -7.45 3.05
CA VAL A 316 15.33 -6.78 2.49
C VAL A 316 15.68 -5.61 3.40
N GLU A 317 16.88 -5.65 3.97
CA GLU A 317 17.39 -4.60 4.86
C GLU A 317 18.70 -4.04 4.32
N VAL A 318 19.00 -2.79 4.66
CA VAL A 318 20.32 -2.18 4.45
C VAL A 318 20.95 -1.89 5.82
N PRO A 319 21.69 -2.84 6.41
CA PRO A 319 22.24 -2.64 7.74
C PRO A 319 23.37 -1.60 7.80
N ALA A 320 24.06 -1.36 6.68
CA ALA A 320 25.19 -0.42 6.62
C ALA A 320 25.46 0.06 5.19
N GLU A 321 25.96 1.28 5.10
CA GLU A 321 26.52 1.87 3.88
C GLU A 321 27.89 2.45 4.23
N THR A 322 28.87 2.30 3.33
CA THR A 322 30.24 2.74 3.58
C THR A 322 30.82 3.32 2.30
N SER A 323 31.30 4.56 2.37
CA SER A 323 31.92 5.22 1.22
C SER A 323 33.25 4.57 0.84
N TYR A 324 33.73 4.82 -0.39
CA TYR A 324 35.05 4.38 -0.83
C TYR A 324 36.15 4.77 0.17
N ASP A 325 36.14 6.01 0.68
CA ASP A 325 37.21 6.54 1.54
C ASP A 325 37.22 5.94 2.95
N GLU A 326 36.06 5.49 3.44
CA GLU A 326 35.92 4.84 4.74
C GLU A 326 36.23 3.34 4.69
N LEU A 327 36.32 2.74 3.49
CA LEU A 327 36.61 1.32 3.34
C LEU A 327 38.10 0.99 3.55
N PRO A 328 38.41 -0.06 4.33
CA PRO A 328 39.77 -0.60 4.41
C PRO A 328 40.32 -0.95 3.02
N GLU A 329 41.62 -0.75 2.79
CA GLU A 329 42.28 -1.01 1.50
C GLU A 329 42.00 -2.43 0.98
N ALA A 330 42.09 -3.44 1.84
CA ALA A 330 41.79 -4.83 1.47
C ALA A 330 40.34 -5.02 0.97
N ALA A 331 39.37 -4.31 1.57
CA ALA A 331 37.98 -4.35 1.12
C ALA A 331 37.82 -3.63 -0.23
N ARG A 332 38.54 -2.52 -0.43
CA ARG A 332 38.54 -1.81 -1.72
C ARG A 332 39.07 -2.68 -2.85
N THR A 333 40.20 -3.36 -2.62
CA THR A 333 40.79 -4.29 -3.59
C THR A 333 39.86 -5.45 -3.90
N ARG A 334 39.25 -6.08 -2.87
CA ARG A 334 38.33 -7.22 -3.05
C ARG A 334 37.09 -6.84 -3.85
N LEU A 335 36.48 -5.69 -3.54
CA LEU A 335 35.25 -5.22 -4.19
C LEU A 335 35.49 -4.60 -5.57
N GLY A 336 36.74 -4.24 -5.90
CA GLY A 336 37.05 -3.48 -7.11
C GLY A 336 36.30 -2.15 -7.19
N ILE A 337 36.01 -1.55 -6.03
CA ILE A 337 35.26 -0.31 -5.90
C ILE A 337 36.13 0.89 -6.30
N ALA A 338 35.55 1.85 -7.03
CA ALA A 338 36.24 3.06 -7.48
C ALA A 338 35.92 4.28 -6.58
N PRO A 339 36.78 5.31 -6.55
CA PRO A 339 36.44 6.59 -5.95
C PRO A 339 35.12 7.15 -6.50
N GLY A 340 34.25 7.64 -5.62
CA GLY A 340 32.89 8.08 -5.97
C GLY A 340 31.82 6.99 -5.92
N GLN A 341 32.21 5.73 -5.65
CA GLN A 341 31.29 4.64 -5.35
C GLN A 341 31.21 4.39 -3.84
N ARG A 342 30.20 3.64 -3.44
CA ARG A 342 29.99 3.19 -2.06
C ARG A 342 29.59 1.72 -2.01
N ASN A 343 29.96 1.06 -0.91
CA ASN A 343 29.50 -0.28 -0.60
C ASN A 343 28.21 -0.21 0.23
N VAL A 344 27.18 -0.89 -0.22
CA VAL A 344 25.91 -1.04 0.47
C VAL A 344 25.81 -2.49 0.92
N LEU A 345 25.70 -2.72 2.23
CA LEU A 345 25.44 -4.05 2.76
C LEU A 345 23.94 -4.29 2.66
N VAL A 346 23.53 -5.21 1.79
CA VAL A 346 22.13 -5.64 1.67
C VAL A 346 21.98 -6.97 2.37
N ARG A 347 21.04 -7.06 3.31
CA ARG A 347 20.64 -8.32 3.92
C ARG A 347 19.35 -8.81 3.30
N LEU A 348 19.43 -9.94 2.62
CA LEU A 348 18.31 -10.63 2.01
C LEU A 348 17.93 -11.84 2.88
N VAL A 349 16.71 -11.86 3.37
CA VAL A 349 16.14 -13.05 4.02
C VAL A 349 15.12 -13.68 3.08
N VAL A 350 15.35 -14.94 2.71
CA VAL A 350 14.41 -15.72 1.89
C VAL A 350 13.79 -16.82 2.73
N ARG A 351 12.47 -16.95 2.64
CA ARG A 351 11.67 -18.00 3.24
C ARG A 351 10.45 -18.23 2.35
N ALA A 352 10.41 -19.36 1.66
CA ALA A 352 9.20 -19.80 0.98
C ALA A 352 8.15 -20.25 2.01
N LEU A 353 6.88 -19.98 1.73
CA LEU A 353 5.79 -20.31 2.66
C LEU A 353 5.37 -21.79 2.57
N ASP A 354 5.65 -22.45 1.44
CA ASP A 354 5.15 -23.77 1.08
C ASP A 354 6.22 -24.87 1.11
N ARG A 355 7.51 -24.51 1.10
CA ARG A 355 8.64 -25.46 1.04
C ARG A 355 9.89 -24.95 1.73
N THR A 356 10.75 -25.87 2.17
CA THR A 356 12.11 -25.54 2.60
C THR A 356 12.95 -25.12 1.41
N LEU A 357 13.62 -23.97 1.50
CA LEU A 357 14.62 -23.56 0.50
C LEU A 357 15.95 -24.25 0.79
N THR A 358 16.60 -24.79 -0.25
CA THR A 358 17.97 -25.28 -0.12
C THR A 358 18.97 -24.12 -0.15
N ASP A 359 20.20 -24.34 0.31
CA ASP A 359 21.26 -23.34 0.17
C ASP A 359 21.55 -22.99 -1.30
N ALA A 360 21.38 -23.96 -2.21
CA ALA A 360 21.53 -23.75 -3.65
C ALA A 360 20.44 -22.81 -4.19
N ASP A 361 19.18 -23.01 -3.77
CA ASP A 361 18.08 -22.11 -4.12
C ASP A 361 18.34 -20.69 -3.61
N ALA A 362 18.70 -20.57 -2.34
CA ALA A 362 18.99 -19.27 -1.72
C ALA A 362 20.18 -18.55 -2.40
N ASN A 363 21.22 -19.29 -2.80
CA ASN A 363 22.36 -18.73 -3.53
C ASN A 363 21.97 -18.27 -4.94
N ARG A 364 21.11 -19.01 -5.65
CA ARG A 364 20.58 -18.59 -6.96
C ARG A 364 19.79 -17.29 -6.84
N LEU A 365 18.89 -17.20 -5.87
CA LEU A 365 18.08 -16.00 -5.62
C LEU A 365 18.97 -14.80 -5.22
N ARG A 366 19.96 -15.04 -4.35
CA ARG A 366 20.97 -14.03 -4.00
C ARG A 366 21.68 -13.51 -5.24
N ASP A 367 22.16 -14.38 -6.12
CA ASP A 367 22.92 -13.98 -7.29
C ASP A 367 22.06 -13.20 -8.29
N GLN A 368 20.78 -13.54 -8.44
CA GLN A 368 19.84 -12.74 -9.23
C GLN A 368 19.67 -11.32 -8.67
N VAL A 369 19.49 -11.19 -7.35
CA VAL A 369 19.43 -9.90 -6.67
C VAL A 369 20.76 -9.14 -6.79
N TYR A 370 21.89 -9.82 -6.63
CA TYR A 370 23.22 -9.24 -6.75
C TYR A 370 23.44 -8.65 -8.14
N ALA A 371 23.11 -9.41 -9.19
CA ALA A 371 23.25 -8.99 -10.57
C ALA A 371 22.44 -7.72 -10.88
N GLU A 372 21.24 -7.61 -10.30
CA GLU A 372 20.40 -6.42 -10.46
C GLU A 372 20.99 -5.22 -9.71
N LEU A 373 21.45 -5.40 -8.47
CA LEU A 373 21.82 -4.29 -7.59
C LEU A 373 23.25 -3.77 -7.79
N HIS A 374 24.20 -4.65 -8.09
CA HIS A 374 25.63 -4.37 -8.11
C HIS A 374 26.08 -3.65 -9.40
N GLN A 375 26.83 -2.56 -9.25
CA GLN A 375 27.38 -1.73 -10.33
C GLN A 375 28.92 -1.65 -10.31
N GLY A 376 29.57 -2.41 -9.43
CA GLY A 376 31.02 -2.49 -9.36
C GLY A 376 31.63 -3.32 -10.49
N ALA A 377 32.95 -3.16 -10.68
CA ALA A 377 33.69 -3.85 -11.74
C ALA A 377 33.97 -5.34 -11.43
N VAL A 378 33.84 -5.76 -10.17
CA VAL A 378 34.16 -7.12 -9.71
C VAL A 378 32.92 -7.79 -9.14
N SER A 379 32.56 -8.94 -9.69
CA SER A 379 31.38 -9.70 -9.24
C SER A 379 31.75 -10.82 -8.26
N GLU A 380 30.96 -10.96 -7.18
CA GLU A 380 31.09 -12.04 -6.20
C GLU A 380 29.86 -12.96 -6.24
N TRP A 381 29.91 -14.02 -7.05
CA TRP A 381 28.83 -15.00 -7.22
C TRP A 381 28.86 -16.10 -6.15
N ALA A 382 27.69 -16.46 -5.60
CA ALA A 382 27.56 -17.50 -4.57
C ALA A 382 27.30 -18.89 -5.17
N THR A 383 26.58 -18.95 -6.29
CA THR A 383 26.58 -20.13 -7.16
C THR A 383 27.89 -20.08 -7.92
N GLY A 384 28.83 -20.96 -7.57
CA GLY A 384 30.16 -20.94 -8.17
C GLY A 384 30.06 -20.85 -9.69
N ALA A 385 30.49 -19.72 -10.26
CA ALA A 385 30.53 -19.56 -11.69
C ALA A 385 31.43 -20.68 -12.25
N GLY A 386 30.89 -21.47 -13.17
CA GLY A 386 31.71 -22.34 -14.01
C GLY A 386 32.86 -21.52 -14.57
N ARG A 387 34.07 -22.08 -14.43
CA ARG A 387 35.24 -21.64 -15.20
C ARG A 387 35.00 -21.77 -16.69
#